data_AF-A0A1Y6ENV0-F1
#
_entry.id   AF-A0A1Y6ENV0-F1
#
_cell.length_a   1.000
_cell.length_b   1.000
_cell.length_c   1.000
_cell.angle_alpha   90.00
_cell.angle_beta   90.00
_cell.angle_gamma   90.00
#
_symmetry.space_group_name_H-M   'P 1'
#
loop_
_entity.id
_entity.type
_entity.pdbx_description
1 polymer ?
#
loop_
_entity_poly.entity_id
_entity_poly.type
_entity_poly.pdbx_seq_one_letter_code
_entity_poly.pdbx_strand_id
1 'polypeptide(L)'
;MRKCNRICGDKLAIVPLQFYISFVLSKKSIDEIVDFEFIFESYMKESYQSHLWGAAYLIMGGCSDDSFDYFRGWLISQGQEVYEKTLKDPEFLANYITDENLVFRNTRIF
;
A
#
# COMPACT_ATOMS: atom_id res chain seq x y z
N MET A 1 -2.42 20.48 -35.08
CA MET A 1 -3.64 20.50 -34.25
C MET A 1 -4.11 19.07 -33.98
N ARG A 2 -3.81 18.49 -32.82
CA ARG A 2 -4.39 17.22 -32.38
C ARG A 2 -5.23 17.48 -31.13
N LYS A 3 -6.49 17.05 -31.21
CA LYS A 3 -7.60 17.40 -30.33
C LYS A 3 -7.38 16.85 -28.91
N CYS A 4 -7.64 17.72 -27.95
CA CYS A 4 -7.94 17.39 -26.56
C CYS A 4 -9.17 16.46 -26.54
N ASN A 5 -9.03 15.23 -26.03
CA ASN A 5 -10.17 14.38 -25.73
C ASN A 5 -10.26 14.15 -24.22
N ARG A 6 -11.20 14.92 -23.68
CA ARG A 6 -11.92 14.79 -22.42
C ARG A 6 -12.10 13.32 -22.02
N ILE A 7 -11.64 12.94 -20.83
CA ILE A 7 -11.98 11.65 -20.20
C ILE A 7 -12.96 11.98 -19.07
N CYS A 8 -14.25 11.84 -19.35
CA CYS A 8 -15.29 11.61 -18.35
C CYS A 8 -15.80 10.18 -18.56
N GLY A 9 -15.87 9.38 -17.51
CA GLY A 9 -16.51 8.07 -17.54
C GLY A 9 -15.86 7.05 -16.59
N ASP A 10 -16.18 7.16 -15.31
CA ASP A 10 -16.56 6.09 -14.37
C ASP A 10 -16.07 4.67 -14.64
N LYS A 11 -14.75 4.52 -14.77
CA LYS A 11 -14.03 3.33 -14.31
C LYS A 11 -12.79 3.89 -13.63
N LEU A 12 -12.64 3.65 -12.33
CA LEU A 12 -11.32 3.75 -11.70
C LEU A 12 -10.42 2.82 -12.51
N ALA A 13 -9.74 3.38 -13.50
CA ALA A 13 -8.64 2.73 -14.14
C ALA A 13 -7.68 2.41 -13.00
N ILE A 14 -7.32 1.14 -12.88
CA ILE A 14 -6.24 0.67 -12.05
C ILE A 14 -4.98 1.34 -12.61
N VAL A 15 -4.75 2.61 -12.25
CA VAL A 15 -3.45 3.23 -12.33
C VAL A 15 -2.61 2.45 -11.32
N PRO A 16 -1.50 1.81 -11.73
CA PRO A 16 -0.62 1.17 -10.76
C PRO A 16 -0.29 2.20 -9.69
N LEU A 17 -0.44 1.85 -8.41
CA LEU A 17 -0.26 2.77 -7.28
C LEU A 17 1.05 3.56 -7.41
N GLN A 18 2.08 2.93 -7.97
CA GLN A 18 3.37 3.53 -8.28
C GLN A 18 3.28 4.75 -9.23
N PHE A 19 2.47 4.70 -10.29
CA PHE A 19 2.26 5.84 -11.19
C PHE A 19 1.50 6.97 -10.53
N TYR A 20 0.53 6.65 -9.67
CA TYR A 20 -0.26 7.66 -8.97
C TYR A 20 0.60 8.46 -7.97
N ILE A 21 1.39 7.77 -7.14
CA ILE A 21 2.27 8.42 -6.16
C ILE A 21 3.28 9.32 -6.88
N SER A 22 3.94 8.82 -7.94
CA SER A 22 4.88 9.62 -8.72
C SER A 22 4.23 10.86 -9.32
N PHE A 23 3.02 10.72 -9.88
CA PHE A 23 2.27 11.85 -10.42
C PHE A 23 1.93 12.89 -9.35
N VAL A 24 1.44 12.46 -8.18
CA VAL A 24 1.09 13.37 -7.07
C VAL A 24 2.32 14.08 -6.54
N LEU A 25 3.41 13.36 -6.28
CA LEU A 25 4.67 13.93 -5.80
C LEU A 25 5.29 14.90 -6.81
N SER A 26 5.14 14.66 -8.12
CA SER A 26 5.63 15.59 -9.16
C SER A 26 5.00 16.99 -9.11
N LYS A 27 3.89 17.15 -8.37
CA LYS A 27 3.19 18.43 -8.17
C LYS A 27 3.51 19.10 -6.84
N LYS A 28 4.40 18.51 -6.03
CA LYS A 28 4.81 19.01 -4.71
C LYS A 28 6.14 19.76 -4.76
N SER A 29 6.42 20.53 -3.72
CA SER A 29 7.75 21.12 -3.53
C SER A 29 8.79 20.04 -3.22
N ILE A 30 10.08 20.35 -3.37
CA ILE A 30 11.17 19.44 -3.00
C ILE A 30 11.08 19.09 -1.51
N ASP A 31 10.84 20.09 -0.66
CA ASP A 31 10.72 19.89 0.79
C ASP A 31 9.56 18.95 1.14
N GLU A 32 8.39 19.10 0.50
CA GLU A 32 7.25 18.20 0.70
C GLU A 32 7.55 16.75 0.24
N ILE A 33 8.34 16.55 -0.81
CA ILE A 33 8.74 15.22 -1.29
C ILE A 33 9.72 14.58 -0.29
N VAL A 34 10.68 15.36 0.22
CA VAL A 34 11.64 14.90 1.22
C VAL A 34 10.95 14.55 2.53
N ASP A 35 10.01 15.38 2.99
CA ASP A 35 9.22 15.12 4.18
C ASP A 35 8.38 13.84 4.02
N PHE A 36 7.78 13.64 2.85
CA PHE A 36 7.06 12.41 2.53
C PHE A 36 7.96 11.18 2.65
N GLU A 37 9.17 11.22 2.07
CA GLU A 37 10.13 10.11 2.15
C GLU A 37 10.51 9.80 3.60
N PHE A 38 10.82 10.81 4.41
CA PHE A 38 11.16 10.61 5.82
C PHE A 38 10.01 9.99 6.62
N ILE A 39 8.79 10.46 6.38
CA ILE A 39 7.60 9.90 7.04
C ILE A 39 7.38 8.45 6.60
N PHE A 40 7.43 8.19 5.29
CA PHE A 40 7.23 6.84 4.74
C PHE A 40 8.27 5.85 5.29
N GLU A 41 9.55 6.22 5.26
CA GLU A 41 10.64 5.39 5.79
C GLU A 41 10.51 5.15 7.30
N SER A 42 10.01 6.13 8.06
CA SER A 42 9.77 5.94 9.50
C SER A 42 8.71 4.87 9.77
N TYR A 43 7.60 4.87 9.02
CA TYR A 43 6.59 3.83 9.09
C TYR A 43 7.08 2.47 8.54
N MET A 44 7.91 2.47 7.51
CA MET A 44 8.53 1.23 7.04
C MET A 44 9.41 0.63 8.14
N LYS A 45 10.28 1.43 8.75
CA LYS A 45 11.14 0.98 9.84
C LYS A 45 10.35 0.47 11.04
N GLU A 46 9.32 1.20 11.47
CA GLU A 46 8.48 0.82 12.61
C GLU A 46 7.71 -0.48 12.36
N SER A 47 7.25 -0.71 11.13
CA SER A 47 6.49 -1.92 10.78
C SER A 47 7.36 -3.16 10.55
N TYR A 48 8.70 -3.05 10.57
CA TYR A 48 9.59 -4.21 10.46
C TYR A 48 9.63 -5.00 11.77
N GLN A 49 8.58 -5.78 12.03
CA GLN A 49 8.41 -6.55 13.26
C GLN A 49 8.07 -8.01 12.96
N SER A 50 8.60 -8.93 13.77
CA SER A 50 8.49 -10.37 13.53
C SER A 50 7.05 -10.91 13.61
N HIS A 51 6.21 -10.34 14.48
CA HIS A 51 4.80 -10.71 14.60
C HIS A 51 4.00 -10.29 13.36
N LEU A 52 4.28 -9.10 12.82
CA LEU A 52 3.67 -8.62 11.58
C LEU A 52 4.13 -9.46 10.38
N TRP A 53 5.40 -9.86 10.35
CA TRP A 53 5.91 -10.79 9.34
C TRP A 53 5.17 -12.12 9.36
N GLY A 54 4.92 -12.68 10.55
CA GLY A 54 4.11 -13.89 10.71
C GLY A 54 2.68 -13.73 10.18
N ALA A 55 2.03 -12.61 10.49
CA ALA A 55 0.70 -12.30 9.96
C ALA A 55 0.70 -12.18 8.43
N ALA A 56 1.68 -11.47 7.86
CA ALA A 56 1.86 -11.34 6.42
C ALA A 56 2.05 -12.71 5.75
N TYR A 57 2.89 -13.58 6.33
CA TYR A 57 3.12 -14.94 5.85
C TYR A 57 1.83 -15.76 5.80
N LEU A 58 1.00 -15.70 6.84
CA LEU A 58 -0.28 -16.41 6.88
C LEU A 58 -1.29 -15.87 5.88
N ILE A 59 -1.41 -14.54 5.77
CA ILE A 59 -2.36 -13.86 4.86
C ILE A 59 -2.01 -14.13 3.40
N MET A 60 -0.72 -14.06 3.06
CA MET A 60 -0.23 -14.20 1.69
C MET A 60 0.05 -15.66 1.28
N GLY A 61 -0.04 -16.62 2.23
CA GLY A 61 0.29 -18.03 1.97
C GLY A 61 1.77 -18.29 1.74
N GLY A 62 2.63 -17.45 2.32
CA GLY A 62 4.07 -17.37 2.12
C GLY A 62 4.53 -15.92 2.06
N CYS A 63 5.75 -15.63 2.51
CA CYS A 63 6.33 -14.28 2.48
C CYS A 63 7.86 -14.37 2.39
N SER A 64 8.44 -13.79 1.33
CA SER A 64 9.84 -13.37 1.27
C SER A 64 10.01 -11.97 1.86
N ASP A 65 11.25 -11.52 2.04
CA ASP A 65 11.55 -10.16 2.48
C ASP A 65 10.95 -9.11 1.52
N ASP A 66 11.13 -9.27 0.20
CA ASP A 66 10.53 -8.35 -0.79
C ASP A 66 9.00 -8.31 -0.72
N SER A 67 8.35 -9.46 -0.54
CA SER A 67 6.89 -9.48 -0.40
C SER A 67 6.42 -8.87 0.92
N PHE A 68 7.26 -8.92 1.96
CA PHE A 68 6.99 -8.25 3.22
C PHE A 68 7.06 -6.73 3.06
N ASP A 69 8.00 -6.22 2.27
CA ASP A 69 8.10 -4.80 1.94
C ASP A 69 6.85 -4.30 1.21
N TYR A 70 6.36 -5.07 0.24
CA TYR A 70 5.10 -4.74 -0.45
C TYR A 70 3.89 -4.80 0.47
N PHE A 71 3.82 -5.78 1.36
CA PHE A 71 2.76 -5.88 2.36
C PHE A 71 2.76 -4.66 3.31
N ARG A 72 3.93 -4.23 3.79
CA ARG A 72 4.06 -3.04 4.65
C ARG A 72 3.71 -1.76 3.91
N GLY A 73 4.15 -1.60 2.66
CA GLY A 73 3.76 -0.48 1.81
C GLY A 73 2.25 -0.41 1.58
N TRP A 74 1.61 -1.56 1.34
CA TRP A 74 0.15 -1.65 1.27
C TRP A 74 -0.50 -1.26 2.61
N LEU A 75 0.00 -1.77 3.74
CA LEU A 75 -0.55 -1.47 5.06
C LEU A 75 -0.51 0.04 5.37
N ILE A 76 0.60 0.71 5.05
CA ILE A 76 0.73 2.17 5.20
C ILE A 76 -0.32 2.89 4.33
N SER A 77 -0.57 2.40 3.12
CA SER A 77 -1.58 2.99 2.22
C SER A 77 -3.03 2.88 2.73
N GLN A 78 -3.31 1.97 3.67
CA GLN A 78 -4.64 1.86 4.31
C GLN A 78 -4.92 3.00 5.29
N GLY A 79 -3.91 3.81 5.63
CA GLY A 79 -4.02 4.94 6.54
C GLY A 79 -3.64 4.60 7.98
N GLN A 80 -3.47 5.66 8.77
CA GLN A 80 -2.88 5.61 10.11
C GLN A 80 -3.65 4.68 11.07
N GLU A 81 -4.98 4.74 11.10
CA GLU A 81 -5.79 3.96 12.02
C GLU A 81 -5.61 2.44 11.81
N VAL A 82 -5.65 2.01 10.56
CA VAL A 82 -5.50 0.60 10.17
C VAL A 82 -4.08 0.13 10.47
N TYR A 83 -3.09 0.95 10.12
CA TYR A 83 -1.68 0.68 10.39
C TYR A 83 -1.41 0.49 11.89
N GLU A 84 -1.82 1.45 12.73
CA GLU A 84 -1.58 1.40 14.18
C GLU A 84 -2.33 0.25 14.87
N LYS A 85 -3.58 -0.02 14.47
CA LYS A 85 -4.34 -1.16 14.99
C LYS A 85 -3.64 -2.47 14.65
N THR A 86 -3.17 -2.60 13.41
CA THR A 86 -2.45 -3.80 12.94
C THR A 86 -1.13 -4.01 13.67
N LEU A 87 -0.37 -2.95 13.94
CA LEU A 87 0.89 -3.08 14.69
C LEU A 87 0.67 -3.55 16.13
N LYS A 88 -0.41 -3.07 16.78
CA LYS A 88 -0.78 -3.47 18.14
C LYS A 88 -1.35 -4.89 18.18
N ASP A 89 -2.14 -5.24 17.18
CA ASP A 89 -2.82 -6.53 17.08
C ASP A 89 -2.93 -6.96 15.61
N PRO A 90 -2.02 -7.83 15.12
CA PRO A 90 -2.08 -8.32 13.75
C PRO A 90 -3.34 -9.15 13.42
N GLU A 91 -4.04 -9.70 14.43
CA GLU A 91 -5.30 -10.43 14.20
C GLU A 91 -6.42 -9.51 13.70
N PHE A 92 -6.34 -8.20 13.99
CA PHE A 92 -7.23 -7.19 13.43
C PHE A 92 -7.36 -7.32 11.90
N LEU A 93 -6.26 -7.64 11.21
CA LEU A 93 -6.27 -7.79 9.76
C LEU A 93 -7.20 -8.91 9.30
N ALA A 94 -7.38 -9.99 10.06
CA ALA A 94 -8.28 -11.08 9.67
C ALA A 94 -9.73 -10.61 9.52
N ASN A 95 -10.13 -9.57 10.27
CA ASN A 95 -11.47 -8.98 10.20
C ASN A 95 -11.54 -7.78 9.24
N TYR A 96 -10.44 -7.03 9.10
CA TYR A 96 -10.36 -5.87 8.20
C TYR A 96 -10.27 -6.29 6.73
N ILE A 97 -9.55 -7.37 6.47
CA ILE A 97 -9.30 -7.90 5.14
C ILE A 97 -10.55 -8.69 4.69
N THR A 98 -11.38 -8.05 3.86
CA THR A 98 -12.50 -8.68 3.15
C THR A 98 -12.12 -8.99 1.71
N ASP A 99 -12.89 -9.84 1.02
CA ASP A 99 -12.68 -10.13 -0.41
C ASP A 99 -12.69 -8.87 -1.31
N GLU A 100 -13.29 -7.77 -0.84
CA GLU A 100 -13.35 -6.49 -1.55
C GLU A 100 -12.07 -5.64 -1.39
N ASN A 101 -11.36 -5.79 -0.27
CA ASN A 101 -10.12 -5.05 0.04
C ASN A 101 -8.85 -5.92 -0.09
N LEU A 102 -9.02 -7.21 -0.43
CA LEU A 102 -7.94 -8.14 -0.76
C LEU A 102 -7.43 -7.94 -2.18
N VAL A 103 -6.38 -7.12 -2.33
CA VAL A 103 -5.63 -7.04 -3.60
C VAL A 103 -4.88 -8.35 -3.91
N PHE A 104 -4.58 -9.17 -2.88
CA PHE A 104 -3.75 -10.36 -2.99
C PHE A 104 -4.46 -11.64 -3.47
N ARG A 105 -5.80 -11.70 -3.50
CA ARG A 105 -6.54 -12.94 -3.89
C ARG A 105 -6.96 -13.02 -5.36
N ASN A 106 -7.02 -11.91 -6.09
CA ASN A 106 -7.55 -11.88 -7.47
C ASN A 106 -6.50 -11.95 -8.59
N THR A 107 -5.25 -12.22 -8.25
CA THR A 107 -4.25 -12.61 -9.24
C THR A 107 -3.55 -13.88 -8.77
N ARG A 108 -4.03 -15.04 -9.24
CA ARG A 108 -3.15 -16.17 -9.50
C ARG A 108 -2.10 -15.68 -10.49
N ILE A 109 -1.00 -15.12 -9.99
CA ILE A 109 0.26 -15.01 -10.72
C ILE A 109 1.09 -16.23 -10.33
N PHE A 110 0.58 -17.40 -10.71
CA PHE A 110 1.32 -18.56 -11.16
C PHE A 110 0.46 -19.25 -12.22
#